data_AF-A0A954FV31-F1
#
_entry.id   AF-A0A954FV31-F1
#
_cell.length_a   1.000
_cell.length_b   1.000
_cell.length_c   1.000
_cell.angle_alpha   90.00
_cell.angle_beta   90.00
_cell.angle_gamma   90.00
#
_symmetry.space_group_name_H-M   'P 1'
#
loop_
_entity.id
_entity.type
_entity.pdbx_description
1 polymer ?
#
loop_
_entity_poly.entity_id
_entity_poly.type
_entity_poly.pdbx_seq_one_letter_code
_entity_poly.pdbx_strand_id
1 'polypeptide(L)'
;MNSGRLRASHLTGEPVVGHETNPTFKIFPSTEAAPFDHPEQLLKGIARSRDYLLSLQHDDGYWVGELEGDSILESEYILLLAFLGKQDSEEARQAANYLMDIQMSDGGWNMYPEGPIEISASVKAYFALKLTGHSPDAEYMQRARLAILAAGGVEAV
;
A
#
# COMPACT_ATOMS: atom_id res chain seq x y z
N MET A 1 34.17 -21.56 -8.85
CA MET A 1 34.35 -20.32 -8.06
C MET A 1 33.32 -20.33 -6.95
N ASN A 2 33.80 -20.39 -5.71
CA ASN A 2 33.02 -20.56 -4.49
C ASN A 2 32.22 -19.31 -4.15
N SER A 3 30.94 -19.48 -3.80
CA SER A 3 30.21 -18.53 -2.96
C SER A 3 29.77 -19.26 -1.69
N GLY A 4 30.12 -18.68 -0.55
CA GLY A 4 30.28 -19.35 0.73
C GLY A 4 28.97 -19.75 1.39
N ARG A 5 28.79 -21.06 1.58
CA ARG A 5 27.93 -21.58 2.66
C ARG A 5 28.64 -21.32 3.98
N LEU A 6 28.10 -20.41 4.80
CA LEU A 6 28.50 -20.30 6.20
C LEU A 6 28.05 -21.57 6.93
N ARG A 7 29.01 -22.41 7.29
CA ARG A 7 28.80 -23.57 8.17
C ARG A 7 28.70 -23.04 9.62
N ALA A 8 27.56 -23.27 10.25
CA ALA A 8 27.38 -23.07 11.69
C ALA A 8 28.16 -24.16 12.45
N SER A 9 29.45 -23.94 12.67
CA SER A 9 30.26 -24.85 13.48
C SER A 9 31.26 -24.09 14.33
N HIS A 10 30.83 -23.04 15.04
CA HIS A 10 31.55 -22.46 16.18
C HIS A 10 30.56 -21.69 17.07
N LEU A 11 29.74 -22.41 17.83
CA LEU A 11 28.99 -21.87 18.98
C LEU A 11 28.99 -22.93 20.09
N THR A 12 30.19 -23.33 20.54
CA THR A 12 30.34 -23.93 21.87
C THR A 12 30.62 -22.80 22.85
N GLY A 13 29.58 -22.01 23.13
CA GLY A 13 29.49 -21.12 24.27
C GLY A 13 28.54 -21.74 25.28
N GLU A 14 28.86 -21.63 26.56
CA GLU A 14 28.08 -22.16 27.68
C GLU A 14 26.59 -21.79 27.62
N PRO A 15 25.68 -22.59 28.22
CA PRO A 15 24.25 -22.30 28.21
C PRO A 15 24.00 -20.95 28.88
N VAL A 16 23.71 -19.93 28.07
CA VAL A 16 23.12 -18.69 28.58
C VAL A 16 21.75 -19.08 29.10
N VAL A 17 21.58 -19.00 30.42
CA VAL A 17 20.28 -19.14 31.08
C VAL A 17 19.39 -18.05 30.48
N GLY A 18 18.56 -18.45 29.53
CA GLY A 18 17.58 -17.57 28.91
C GLY A 18 16.60 -17.15 29.98
N HIS A 19 16.67 -15.90 30.39
CA HIS A 19 15.51 -15.25 30.98
C HIS A 19 14.37 -15.42 29.98
N GLU A 20 13.32 -16.14 30.36
CA GLU A 20 12.03 -16.13 29.66
C GLU A 20 11.46 -14.72 29.75
N THR A 21 11.97 -13.81 28.92
CA THR A 21 11.27 -12.56 28.63
C THR A 21 10.23 -12.91 27.60
N ASN A 22 9.15 -13.56 28.03
CA ASN A 22 7.92 -13.57 27.26
C ASN A 22 7.55 -12.08 27.09
N PRO A 23 7.64 -11.50 25.87
CA PRO A 23 7.42 -10.07 25.70
C PRO A 23 6.00 -9.79 26.15
N THR A 24 5.86 -9.17 27.32
CA THR A 24 4.57 -8.78 27.86
C THR A 24 4.13 -7.60 27.01
N PHE A 25 3.43 -7.88 25.92
CA PHE A 25 2.72 -6.86 25.18
C PHE A 25 1.70 -6.27 26.16
N LYS A 26 2.02 -5.11 26.73
CA LYS A 26 1.09 -4.36 27.57
C LYS A 26 -0.01 -3.84 26.65
N ILE A 27 -1.00 -4.70 26.38
CA ILE A 27 -2.31 -4.27 25.93
C ILE A 27 -2.73 -3.19 26.93
N PHE A 28 -3.14 -2.04 26.41
CA PHE A 28 -3.57 -0.84 27.12
C PHE A 28 -4.21 -1.11 28.49
N PRO A 29 -4.05 -0.22 29.49
CA PRO A 29 -4.63 -0.40 30.81
C PRO A 29 -6.08 -0.87 30.66
N SER A 30 -6.36 -2.05 31.21
CA SER A 30 -7.67 -2.67 31.21
C SER A 30 -8.65 -1.69 31.86
N THR A 31 -9.29 -0.88 31.02
CA THR A 31 -10.48 -0.14 31.41
C THR A 31 -11.52 -1.22 31.70
N GLU A 32 -12.13 -1.18 32.87
CA GLU A 32 -13.23 -2.07 33.23
C GLU A 32 -14.25 -2.02 32.09
N ALA A 33 -14.32 -3.11 31.31
CA ALA A 33 -15.09 -3.12 30.08
C ALA A 33 -16.55 -2.90 30.45
N ALA A 34 -17.18 -1.90 29.84
CA ALA A 34 -18.61 -1.69 29.99
C ALA A 34 -19.34 -3.01 29.72
N PRO A 35 -20.39 -3.36 30.50
CA PRO A 35 -21.13 -4.59 30.30
C PRO A 35 -21.65 -4.64 28.86
N PHE A 36 -21.27 -5.70 28.14
CA PHE A 36 -21.73 -5.92 26.76
C PHE A 36 -23.14 -6.51 26.79
N ASP A 37 -24.07 -5.89 26.06
CA ASP A 37 -25.47 -6.32 26.02
C ASP A 37 -25.65 -7.75 25.47
N HIS A 38 -24.69 -8.26 24.69
CA HIS A 38 -24.76 -9.57 24.00
C HIS A 38 -23.42 -10.35 24.00
N PRO A 39 -23.02 -10.95 25.14
CA PRO A 39 -21.73 -11.63 25.27
C PRO A 39 -21.56 -12.83 24.34
N GLU A 40 -22.63 -13.59 24.07
CA GLU A 40 -22.57 -14.74 23.16
C GLU A 40 -22.28 -14.32 21.70
N GLN A 41 -22.88 -13.22 21.26
CA GLN A 41 -22.66 -12.70 19.90
C GLN A 41 -21.24 -12.16 19.76
N LEU A 42 -20.71 -11.49 20.78
CA LEU A 42 -19.32 -11.03 20.84
C LEU A 42 -18.34 -12.20 20.73
N LEU A 43 -18.52 -13.25 21.55
CA LEU A 43 -17.67 -14.44 21.51
C LEU A 43 -17.72 -15.15 20.16
N LYS A 44 -18.91 -15.22 19.55
CA LYS A 44 -19.08 -15.77 18.20
C LYS A 44 -18.37 -14.91 17.14
N GLY A 45 -18.41 -13.59 17.27
CA GLY A 45 -17.66 -12.66 16.44
C GLY A 45 -16.15 -12.89 16.54
N ILE A 46 -15.63 -12.95 17.77
CA ILE A 46 -14.21 -13.20 18.04
C ILE A 46 -13.77 -14.53 17.43
N ALA A 47 -14.52 -15.61 17.64
CA ALA A 47 -14.19 -16.92 17.10
C ALA A 47 -14.11 -16.89 15.57
N ARG A 48 -15.11 -16.29 14.91
CA ARG A 48 -15.15 -16.18 13.44
C ARG A 48 -14.02 -15.32 12.88
N SER A 49 -13.71 -14.19 13.51
CA SER A 49 -12.61 -13.31 13.07
C SER A 49 -11.25 -13.97 13.24
N ARG A 50 -11.03 -14.67 14.37
CA ARG A 50 -9.82 -15.45 14.60
C ARG A 50 -9.67 -16.53 13.53
N ASP A 51 -10.72 -17.33 13.31
CA ASP A 51 -10.68 -18.45 12.37
C ASP A 51 -10.44 -17.95 10.95
N TYR A 52 -11.03 -16.82 10.57
CA TYR A 52 -10.77 -16.16 9.29
C TYR A 52 -9.32 -15.68 9.17
N LEU A 53 -8.79 -14.94 10.16
CA LEU A 53 -7.40 -14.48 10.10
C LEU A 53 -6.43 -15.66 10.04
N LEU A 54 -6.62 -16.71 10.85
CA LEU A 54 -5.80 -17.91 10.78
C LEU A 54 -5.92 -18.62 9.43
N SER A 55 -7.08 -18.57 8.77
CA SER A 55 -7.24 -19.12 7.41
C SER A 55 -6.49 -18.35 6.33
N LEU A 56 -6.06 -17.10 6.60
CA LEU A 56 -5.23 -16.29 5.71
C LEU A 56 -3.73 -16.42 5.99
N GLN A 57 -3.34 -17.16 7.04
CA GLN A 57 -1.93 -17.31 7.40
C GLN A 57 -1.21 -18.18 6.36
N HIS A 58 -0.03 -17.73 5.91
CA HIS A 58 0.85 -18.52 5.07
C HIS A 58 1.42 -19.72 5.86
N ASP A 59 1.77 -20.81 5.18
CA ASP A 59 2.31 -22.04 5.81
C ASP A 59 3.59 -21.78 6.64
N ASP A 60 4.37 -20.77 6.26
CA ASP A 60 5.57 -20.32 6.99
C ASP A 60 5.26 -19.42 8.22
N GLY A 61 3.98 -19.14 8.49
CA GLY A 61 3.52 -18.46 9.70
C GLY A 61 3.29 -16.94 9.60
N TYR A 62 3.51 -16.31 8.44
CA TYR A 62 3.26 -14.87 8.23
C TYR A 62 1.92 -14.58 7.56
N TRP A 63 1.52 -13.31 7.51
CA TRP A 63 0.36 -12.82 6.74
C TRP A 63 0.82 -11.91 5.63
N VAL A 64 0.11 -11.96 4.49
CA VAL A 64 0.27 -11.01 3.39
C VAL A 64 -1.04 -10.25 3.25
N GLY A 65 -0.95 -8.94 3.40
CA GLY A 65 -2.02 -8.02 3.08
C GLY A 65 -1.54 -7.02 2.05
N GLU A 66 -2.48 -6.49 1.28
CA GLU A 66 -2.20 -5.36 0.41
C GLU A 66 -1.86 -4.13 1.27
N LEU A 67 -0.79 -3.42 0.90
CA LEU A 67 -0.45 -2.12 1.48
C LEU A 67 -0.82 -1.07 0.45
N GLU A 68 -2.06 -0.61 0.55
CA GLU A 68 -2.59 0.46 -0.31
C GLU A 68 -1.91 1.80 0.04
N GLY A 69 -1.69 2.61 -0.99
CA GLY A 69 -1.12 3.95 -0.89
C GLY A 69 -1.78 4.91 -1.86
N ASP A 70 -1.21 6.11 -1.95
CA ASP A 70 -1.58 7.10 -2.97
C ASP A 70 -1.06 6.69 -4.37
N SER A 71 -1.36 7.51 -5.38
CA SER A 71 -1.00 7.24 -6.78
C SER A 71 0.47 7.52 -7.13
N ILE A 72 1.30 7.98 -6.17
CA ILE A 72 2.66 8.43 -6.44
C ILE A 72 3.55 7.26 -6.81
N LEU A 73 3.41 6.10 -6.16
CA LEU A 73 4.25 4.93 -6.43
C LEU A 73 4.12 4.46 -7.88
N GLU A 74 2.90 4.34 -8.40
CA GLU A 74 2.65 3.93 -9.78
C GLU A 74 3.11 5.00 -10.76
N SER A 75 2.84 6.28 -10.44
CA SER A 75 3.27 7.39 -11.28
C SER A 75 4.79 7.45 -11.41
N GLU A 76 5.52 7.37 -10.30
CA GLU A 76 6.98 7.41 -10.28
C GLU A 76 7.61 6.16 -10.88
N TYR A 77 6.97 5.01 -10.72
CA TYR A 77 7.38 3.78 -11.40
C TYR A 77 7.26 3.90 -12.92
N ILE A 78 6.16 4.46 -13.44
CA ILE A 78 6.01 4.75 -14.87
C ILE A 78 7.06 5.75 -15.34
N LEU A 79 7.32 6.81 -14.57
CA LEU A 79 8.37 7.79 -14.89
C LEU A 79 9.75 7.15 -14.97
N LEU A 80 10.07 6.24 -14.05
CA LEU A 80 11.31 5.45 -14.09
C LEU A 80 11.37 4.55 -15.33
N LEU A 81 10.27 3.85 -15.66
CA LEU A 81 10.22 3.01 -16.85
C LEU A 81 10.39 3.84 -18.13
N ALA A 82 9.75 4.99 -18.23
CA ALA A 82 9.91 5.91 -19.35
C ALA A 82 11.35 6.42 -19.46
N PHE A 83 11.98 6.77 -18.35
CA PHE A 83 13.41 7.14 -18.32
C PHE A 83 14.32 6.02 -18.86
N LEU A 84 13.95 4.76 -18.61
CA LEU A 84 14.65 3.58 -19.12
C LEU A 84 14.22 3.15 -20.54
N GLY A 85 13.34 3.92 -21.20
CA GLY A 85 12.81 3.60 -22.54
C GLY A 85 11.83 2.43 -22.56
N LYS A 86 11.15 2.17 -21.44
CA LYS A 86 10.22 1.05 -21.22
C LYS A 86 8.78 1.51 -20.94
N GLN A 87 8.39 2.72 -21.36
CA GLN A 87 7.03 3.22 -21.14
C GLN A 87 5.92 2.37 -21.80
N ASP A 88 6.27 1.57 -22.82
CA ASP A 88 5.34 0.68 -23.51
C ASP A 88 5.31 -0.74 -22.92
N SER A 89 5.94 -0.96 -21.75
CA SER A 89 5.98 -2.27 -21.11
C SER A 89 4.63 -2.64 -20.50
N GLU A 90 4.42 -3.95 -20.29
CA GLU A 90 3.21 -4.45 -19.64
C GLU A 90 3.07 -3.92 -18.21
N GLU A 91 4.18 -3.76 -17.49
CA GLU A 91 4.20 -3.19 -16.14
C GLU A 91 3.77 -1.72 -16.14
N ALA A 92 4.25 -0.92 -17.11
CA ALA A 92 3.80 0.47 -17.27
C ALA A 92 2.30 0.55 -17.58
N ARG A 93 1.80 -0.35 -18.44
CA ARG A 93 0.39 -0.44 -18.78
C ARG A 93 -0.48 -0.82 -17.57
N GLN A 94 -0.03 -1.75 -16.75
CA GLN A 94 -0.74 -2.16 -15.53
C GLN A 94 -0.81 -1.02 -14.51
N ALA A 95 0.32 -0.35 -14.26
CA ALA A 95 0.38 0.83 -13.40
C ALA A 95 -0.55 1.95 -13.93
N ALA A 96 -0.57 2.19 -15.24
CA ALA A 96 -1.46 3.19 -15.85
C ALA A 96 -2.95 2.83 -15.69
N ASN A 97 -3.31 1.55 -15.81
CA ASN A 97 -4.69 1.12 -15.56
C ASN A 97 -5.09 1.37 -14.12
N TYR A 98 -4.22 1.04 -13.15
CA TYR A 98 -4.49 1.31 -11.75
C TYR A 98 -4.70 2.81 -11.50
N LEU A 99 -3.86 3.68 -12.07
CA LEU A 99 -4.03 5.13 -11.99
C LEU A 99 -5.41 5.59 -12.49
N MET A 100 -5.96 4.97 -13.54
CA MET A 100 -7.31 5.27 -14.02
C MET A 100 -8.38 4.78 -13.05
N ASP A 101 -8.21 3.59 -12.46
CA ASP A 101 -9.18 2.99 -11.54
C ASP A 101 -9.33 3.80 -10.24
N ILE A 102 -8.24 4.42 -9.78
CA ILE A 102 -8.24 5.23 -8.56
C ILE A 102 -8.44 6.74 -8.81
N GLN A 103 -8.68 7.15 -10.06
CA GLN A 103 -8.97 8.55 -10.36
C GLN A 103 -10.30 8.97 -9.71
N MET A 104 -10.29 10.11 -9.02
CA MET A 104 -11.50 10.68 -8.46
C MET A 104 -12.48 11.12 -9.56
N SER A 105 -13.77 11.16 -9.21
CA SER A 105 -14.83 11.55 -10.16
C SER A 105 -14.67 12.98 -10.72
N ASP A 106 -14.03 13.88 -9.98
CA ASP A 106 -13.71 15.25 -10.41
C ASP A 106 -12.41 15.34 -11.23
N GLY A 107 -11.68 14.23 -11.37
CA GLY A 107 -10.51 14.06 -12.24
C GLY A 107 -9.16 14.04 -11.54
N GLY A 108 -9.07 14.46 -10.28
CA GLY A 108 -7.81 14.46 -9.54
C GLY A 108 -7.45 13.10 -8.92
N TRP A 109 -6.35 13.10 -8.17
CA TRP A 109 -5.93 12.02 -7.27
C TRP A 109 -5.73 12.58 -5.86
N ASN A 110 -5.84 11.72 -4.84
CA ASN A 110 -5.75 12.07 -3.43
C ASN A 110 -4.72 11.19 -2.69
N MET A 111 -4.41 11.55 -1.44
CA MET A 111 -3.46 10.79 -0.60
C MET A 111 -4.11 9.63 0.14
N TYR A 112 -5.43 9.64 0.27
CA TYR A 112 -6.23 8.64 0.98
C TYR A 112 -7.66 8.66 0.44
N PRO A 113 -8.42 7.56 0.57
CA PRO A 113 -9.78 7.46 0.04
C PRO A 113 -10.67 8.62 0.50
N GLU A 114 -11.42 9.18 -0.45
CA GLU A 114 -12.33 10.33 -0.22
C GLU A 114 -11.64 11.61 0.28
N GLY A 115 -10.31 11.68 0.22
CA GLY A 115 -9.53 12.89 0.49
C GLY A 115 -9.67 13.94 -0.62
N PRO A 116 -9.26 15.19 -0.34
CA PRO A 116 -9.23 16.24 -1.35
C PRO A 116 -8.17 15.94 -2.42
N ILE A 117 -8.23 16.66 -3.54
CA ILE A 117 -7.17 16.63 -4.55
C ILE A 117 -5.81 16.94 -3.90
N GLU A 118 -4.83 16.11 -4.20
CA GLU A 118 -3.42 16.39 -3.93
C GLU A 118 -2.73 16.71 -5.25
N ILE A 119 -2.14 17.92 -5.32
CA ILE A 119 -1.65 18.50 -6.56
C ILE A 119 -0.44 17.74 -7.11
N SER A 120 0.49 17.31 -6.24
CA SER A 120 1.70 16.59 -6.64
C SER A 120 1.36 15.24 -7.27
N ALA A 121 0.55 14.44 -6.58
CA ALA A 121 0.03 13.16 -7.01
C ALA A 121 -0.74 13.29 -8.33
N SER A 122 -1.62 14.30 -8.42
CA SER A 122 -2.42 14.52 -9.62
C SER A 122 -1.58 14.90 -10.84
N VAL A 123 -0.60 15.79 -10.67
CA VAL A 123 0.31 16.19 -11.75
C VAL A 123 1.15 15.00 -12.21
N LYS A 124 1.68 14.20 -11.28
CA LYS A 124 2.47 13.00 -11.59
C LYS A 124 1.64 11.96 -12.32
N ALA A 125 0.43 11.65 -11.84
CA ALA A 125 -0.47 10.69 -12.48
C ALA A 125 -0.86 11.12 -13.90
N TYR A 126 -1.26 12.39 -14.08
CA TYR A 126 -1.57 12.92 -15.40
C TYR A 126 -0.38 12.87 -16.37
N PHE A 127 0.83 13.11 -15.88
CA PHE A 127 2.03 13.01 -16.70
C PHE A 127 2.39 11.56 -17.04
N ALA A 128 2.31 10.65 -16.06
CA ALA A 128 2.53 9.22 -16.25
C ALA A 128 1.57 8.63 -17.31
N LEU A 129 0.27 8.95 -17.24
CA LEU A 129 -0.72 8.52 -18.23
C LEU A 129 -0.39 9.03 -19.65
N LYS A 130 0.11 10.26 -19.79
CA LYS A 130 0.56 10.75 -21.11
C LYS A 130 1.74 9.96 -21.65
N LEU A 131 2.69 9.58 -20.78
CA LEU A 131 3.87 8.81 -21.18
C LEU A 131 3.51 7.40 -21.65
N THR A 132 2.43 6.81 -21.12
CA THR A 132 1.91 5.50 -21.53
C THR A 132 0.90 5.60 -22.69
N GLY A 133 0.82 6.75 -23.37
CA GLY A 133 0.07 6.92 -24.61
C GLY A 133 -1.40 7.35 -24.44
N HIS A 134 -1.83 7.71 -23.23
CA HIS A 134 -3.20 8.21 -23.03
C HIS A 134 -3.36 9.60 -23.65
N SER A 135 -4.35 9.73 -24.53
CA SER A 135 -4.61 11.00 -25.24
C SER A 135 -5.03 12.11 -24.26
N PRO A 136 -4.40 13.29 -24.31
CA PRO A 136 -4.85 14.47 -23.54
C PRO A 136 -6.30 14.91 -23.83
N ASP A 137 -6.86 14.44 -24.95
CA ASP A 137 -8.24 14.72 -25.36
C ASP A 137 -9.23 13.67 -24.85
N ALA A 138 -8.76 12.58 -24.23
CA ALA A 138 -9.65 11.64 -23.57
C ALA A 138 -10.37 12.31 -22.40
N GLU A 139 -11.63 11.93 -22.16
CA GLU A 139 -12.51 12.61 -21.21
C GLU A 139 -11.92 12.64 -19.78
N TYR A 140 -11.42 11.51 -19.28
CA TYR A 140 -10.75 11.42 -17.97
C TYR A 140 -9.45 12.25 -17.88
N MET A 141 -8.73 12.42 -18.99
CA MET A 141 -7.53 13.26 -19.07
C MET A 141 -7.91 14.75 -19.05
N GLN A 142 -9.00 15.13 -19.70
CA GLN A 142 -9.51 16.49 -19.67
C GLN A 142 -9.99 16.87 -18.27
N ARG A 143 -10.72 15.99 -17.57
CA ARG A 143 -11.10 16.21 -16.17
C ARG A 143 -9.88 16.42 -15.29
N ALA A 144 -8.89 15.52 -15.37
CA ALA A 144 -7.63 15.66 -14.64
C ALA A 144 -6.96 17.01 -14.88
N ARG A 145 -6.81 17.40 -16.15
CA ARG A 145 -6.20 18.68 -16.52
C ARG A 145 -6.96 19.86 -15.92
N LEU A 146 -8.30 19.85 -15.97
CA LEU A 146 -9.13 20.91 -15.40
C LEU A 146 -8.98 20.98 -13.87
N ALA A 147 -9.02 19.85 -13.19
CA ALA A 147 -8.85 19.77 -11.74
C ALA A 147 -7.47 20.28 -11.29
N ILE A 148 -6.40 19.84 -11.98
CA ILE A 148 -5.03 20.29 -11.74
C ILE A 148 -4.89 21.81 -11.94
N LEU A 149 -5.45 22.36 -13.02
CA LEU A 149 -5.39 23.80 -13.29
C LEU A 149 -6.18 24.61 -12.25
N ALA A 150 -7.34 24.12 -11.84
CA ALA A 150 -8.14 24.74 -10.78
C ALA A 150 -7.41 24.76 -9.43
N ALA A 151 -6.56 23.76 -9.17
CA ALA A 151 -5.74 23.64 -7.97
C ALA A 151 -4.38 24.39 -8.05
N GLY A 152 -4.15 25.19 -9.09
CA GLY A 152 -2.95 26.05 -9.23
C GLY A 152 -1.90 25.53 -10.21
N GLY A 153 -2.11 24.34 -10.77
CA GLY A 153 -1.21 23.74 -11.76
C GLY A 153 0.12 23.25 -11.18
N VAL A 154 1.07 22.94 -12.06
CA VAL A 154 2.38 22.39 -11.67
C VAL A 154 3.24 23.36 -10.84
N GLU A 155 3.00 24.66 -10.95
CA GLU A 155 3.70 25.69 -10.17
C GLU A 155 3.31 25.69 -8.68
N ALA A 156 2.26 24.93 -8.32
CA ALA A 156 1.80 24.77 -6.94
C ALA A 156 2.32 23.47 -6.28
N VAL A 157 3.22 22.73 -6.95
CA VAL A 157 3.84 21.50 -6.46
C VAL A 157 5.12 21.79 -5.67
#